data_AF-A0A2C9JQD7-F1
#
_entry.id   AF-A0A2C9JQD7-F1
#
_cell.length_a   1.000
_cell.length_b   1.000
_cell.length_c   1.000
_cell.angle_alpha   90.00
_cell.angle_beta   90.00
_cell.angle_gamma   90.00
#
_symmetry.space_group_name_H-M   'P 1'
#
loop_
_entity.id
_entity.type
_entity.pdbx_description
1 polymer ?
#
loop_
_entity_poly.entity_id
_entity_poly.type
_entity_poly.pdbx_seq_one_letter_code
_entity_poly.pdbx_strand_id
1 'polypeptide(L)'
;MCSVSASRLNAVDMAAYMVNSIHLMNTTLSLYEFTDARLEMLNAQTEAHLDTLVSEQASYILNRVGLAQMYGSIQQHRPEHGPLSSISGLDEIAIKSAMNKFDSYLAQPDSLTLPQCSLILSSTVRASAKKRSVELVCQAYKQIYNAIIDPKNNYRDDQNIVPRTPEQVVHLLM
;
A
#
# COMPACT_ATOMS: atom_id res chain seq x y z
N MET A 1 -25.67 -1.15 14.50
CA MET A 1 -26.10 0.05 13.75
C MET A 1 -24.99 0.56 12.83
N CYS A 2 -23.75 0.78 13.29
CA CYS A 2 -22.63 1.24 12.45
C CYS A 2 -22.37 0.36 11.21
N SER A 3 -22.33 -0.97 11.36
CA SER A 3 -22.12 -1.89 10.23
C SER A 3 -23.23 -1.82 9.16
N VAL A 4 -24.48 -1.62 9.58
CA VAL A 4 -25.64 -1.49 8.67
C VAL A 4 -25.62 -0.15 7.95
N SER A 5 -25.20 0.93 8.61
CA SER A 5 -25.01 2.24 7.98
C SER A 5 -23.86 2.25 6.98
N ALA A 6 -22.81 1.46 7.26
CA ALA A 6 -21.60 1.42 6.44
C ALA A 6 -21.68 0.43 5.27
N SER A 7 -22.63 -0.51 5.26
CA SER A 7 -22.71 -1.59 4.27
C SER A 7 -22.98 -1.14 2.83
N ARG A 8 -23.33 0.14 2.63
CA ARG A 8 -23.57 0.75 1.31
C ARG A 8 -22.36 1.53 0.79
N LEU A 9 -21.32 1.68 1.61
CA LEU A 9 -20.11 2.40 1.25
C LEU A 9 -19.15 1.46 0.50
N ASN A 10 -18.22 2.05 -0.27
CA ASN A 10 -17.08 1.29 -0.77
C ASN A 10 -16.18 0.85 0.42
N ALA A 11 -15.27 -0.09 0.17
CA ALA A 11 -14.47 -0.71 1.22
C ALA A 11 -13.66 0.32 2.04
N VAL A 12 -13.06 1.33 1.40
CA VAL A 12 -12.25 2.37 2.05
C VAL A 12 -13.10 3.26 2.95
N ASP A 13 -14.23 3.75 2.44
CA ASP A 13 -15.14 4.62 3.18
C ASP A 13 -15.77 3.88 4.36
N MET A 14 -16.16 2.61 4.16
CA MET A 14 -16.64 1.73 5.22
C MET A 14 -15.58 1.55 6.32
N ALA A 15 -14.34 1.25 5.93
CA ALA A 15 -13.27 1.00 6.89
C ALA A 15 -12.94 2.25 7.71
N ALA A 16 -12.84 3.43 7.08
CA ALA A 16 -12.60 4.69 7.79
C ALA A 16 -13.75 5.04 8.74
N TYR A 17 -15.00 4.87 8.32
CA TYR A 17 -16.17 5.11 9.17
C TYR A 17 -16.19 4.18 10.39
N MET A 18 -15.90 2.88 10.19
CA MET A 18 -15.88 1.90 11.26
C MET A 18 -14.74 2.15 12.25
N VAL A 19 -13.52 2.42 11.78
CA VAL A 19 -12.38 2.79 12.63
C VAL A 19 -12.71 4.00 13.50
N ASN A 20 -13.29 5.05 12.92
CA ASN A 20 -13.66 6.26 13.67
C ASN A 20 -14.76 5.99 14.70
N SER A 21 -15.79 5.21 14.32
CA SER A 21 -16.88 4.84 15.23
C SER A 21 -16.37 4.01 16.40
N ILE A 22 -15.53 3.02 16.13
CA ILE A 22 -14.94 2.16 17.16
C ILE A 22 -13.99 2.96 18.05
N HIS A 23 -13.20 3.88 17.50
CA HIS A 23 -12.34 4.75 18.28
C HIS A 23 -13.12 5.52 19.36
N LEU A 24 -14.26 6.12 18.99
CA LEU A 24 -15.14 6.82 19.94
C LEU A 24 -15.74 5.90 21.01
N MET A 25 -16.07 4.64 20.64
CA MET A 25 -16.52 3.64 21.61
C MET A 25 -15.39 3.28 22.59
N ASN A 26 -14.18 3.04 22.09
CA ASN A 26 -13.01 2.71 22.90
C ASN A 26 -12.65 3.82 23.89
N THR A 27 -12.66 5.09 23.46
CA THR A 27 -12.38 6.23 24.36
C THR A 27 -13.42 6.36 25.47
N THR A 28 -14.64 5.91 25.24
CA THR A 28 -15.72 5.94 26.24
C THR A 28 -15.64 4.73 27.18
N LEU A 29 -15.44 3.53 26.62
CA LEU A 29 -15.45 2.28 27.39
C LEU A 29 -14.19 2.10 28.24
N SER A 30 -13.02 2.56 27.77
CA SER A 30 -11.73 2.47 28.49
C SER A 30 -11.69 3.12 29.87
N LEU A 31 -12.70 3.91 30.23
CA LEU A 31 -12.87 4.50 31.56
C LEU A 31 -13.40 3.50 32.61
N TYR A 32 -13.81 2.30 32.19
CA TYR A 32 -14.46 1.31 33.04
C TYR A 32 -13.71 -0.02 33.04
N GLU A 33 -13.24 -0.45 34.21
CA GLU A 33 -12.42 -1.68 34.40
C GLU A 33 -13.11 -2.97 33.94
N PHE A 34 -14.45 -3.03 33.95
CA PHE A 34 -15.17 -4.25 33.55
C PHE A 34 -15.27 -4.44 32.02
N THR A 35 -14.73 -3.51 31.22
CA THR A 35 -14.95 -3.49 29.77
C THR A 35 -13.83 -4.11 28.93
N ASP A 36 -12.77 -4.63 29.56
CA ASP A 36 -11.57 -5.15 28.89
C ASP A 36 -11.88 -6.12 27.75
N ALA A 37 -12.70 -7.14 28.01
CA ALA A 37 -13.08 -8.12 26.99
C ALA A 37 -13.77 -7.48 25.77
N ARG A 38 -14.55 -6.42 25.99
CA ARG A 38 -15.23 -5.72 24.88
C ARG A 38 -14.28 -4.80 24.13
N LEU A 39 -13.36 -4.15 24.82
CA LEU A 39 -12.29 -3.35 24.22
C LEU A 39 -11.40 -4.22 23.32
N GLU A 40 -11.06 -5.43 23.76
CA GLU A 40 -10.30 -6.39 22.95
C GLU A 40 -11.01 -6.73 21.63
N MET A 41 -12.31 -7.05 21.69
CA MET A 41 -13.12 -7.32 20.49
C MET A 41 -13.20 -6.11 19.54
N LEU A 42 -13.30 -4.90 20.08
CA LEU A 42 -13.33 -3.66 19.31
C LEU A 42 -11.98 -3.36 18.66
N ASN A 43 -10.88 -3.64 19.36
CA ASN A 43 -9.53 -3.49 18.82
C ASN A 43 -9.28 -4.49 17.67
N ALA A 44 -9.74 -5.73 17.79
CA ALA A 44 -9.66 -6.70 16.69
C ALA A 44 -10.43 -6.24 15.43
N GLN A 45 -11.61 -5.63 15.61
CA GLN A 45 -12.36 -5.04 14.49
C GLN A 45 -11.65 -3.81 13.90
N THR A 46 -11.05 -2.98 14.75
CA THR A 46 -10.23 -1.84 14.29
C THR A 46 -9.08 -2.33 13.41
N GLU A 47 -8.41 -3.41 13.82
CA GLU A 47 -7.29 -3.99 13.07
C GLU A 47 -7.73 -4.52 11.70
N ALA A 48 -8.85 -5.24 11.61
CA ALA A 48 -9.37 -5.73 10.34
C ALA A 48 -9.72 -4.59 9.36
N HIS A 49 -10.29 -3.50 9.85
CA HIS A 49 -10.56 -2.32 9.02
C HIS A 49 -9.29 -1.53 8.68
N LEU A 50 -8.31 -1.50 9.58
CA LEU A 50 -6.99 -0.94 9.32
C LEU A 50 -6.29 -1.71 8.18
N ASP A 51 -6.33 -3.04 8.16
CA ASP A 51 -5.77 -3.86 7.08
C ASP A 51 -6.38 -3.51 5.71
N THR A 52 -7.68 -3.22 5.69
CA THR A 52 -8.37 -2.74 4.49
C THR A 52 -7.83 -1.39 4.04
N LEU A 53 -7.72 -0.42 4.96
CA LEU A 53 -7.17 0.91 4.65
C LEU A 53 -5.73 0.85 4.18
N VAL A 54 -4.91 0.00 4.80
CA VAL A 54 -3.51 -0.24 4.42
C VAL A 54 -3.41 -0.77 2.99
N SER A 55 -4.21 -1.79 2.67
CA SER A 55 -4.21 -2.42 1.34
C SER A 55 -4.67 -1.44 0.25
N GLU A 56 -5.73 -0.68 0.54
CA GLU A 56 -6.29 0.29 -0.40
C GLU A 56 -5.37 1.50 -0.60
N GLN A 57 -4.72 1.99 0.47
CA GLN A 57 -3.72 3.06 0.38
C GLN A 57 -2.49 2.62 -0.43
N ALA A 58 -1.98 1.41 -0.20
CA ALA A 58 -0.87 0.87 -0.98
C ALA A 58 -1.25 0.68 -2.46
N SER A 59 -2.44 0.12 -2.72
CA SER A 59 -2.99 -0.04 -4.07
C SER A 59 -3.14 1.32 -4.77
N TYR A 60 -3.64 2.34 -4.06
CA TYR A 60 -3.78 3.69 -4.59
C TYR A 60 -2.42 4.26 -5.03
N ILE A 61 -1.39 4.17 -4.18
CA ILE A 61 -0.03 4.62 -4.51
C ILE A 61 0.49 3.86 -5.74
N LEU A 62 0.49 2.52 -5.69
CA LEU A 62 1.05 1.66 -6.76
C LEU A 62 0.36 1.89 -8.11
N ASN A 63 -0.95 2.11 -8.13
CA ASN A 63 -1.69 2.43 -9.35
C ASN A 63 -1.31 3.81 -9.90
N ARG A 64 -1.17 4.82 -9.04
CA ARG A 64 -0.81 6.19 -9.45
C ARG A 64 0.59 6.28 -10.04
N VAL A 65 1.53 5.51 -9.51
CA VAL A 65 2.91 5.47 -10.03
C VAL A 65 3.09 4.47 -11.18
N GLY A 66 2.08 3.64 -11.48
CA GLY A 66 2.10 2.66 -12.56
C GLY A 66 2.76 1.31 -12.21
N LEU A 67 3.14 1.10 -10.95
CA LEU A 67 3.80 -0.13 -10.49
C LEU A 67 2.81 -1.28 -10.24
N ALA A 68 1.52 -0.99 -10.02
CA ALA A 68 0.51 -2.03 -9.76
C ALA A 68 0.39 -3.04 -10.91
N GLN A 69 0.32 -2.54 -12.16
CA GLN A 69 0.20 -3.40 -13.34
C GLN A 69 1.48 -4.20 -13.56
N MET A 70 2.65 -3.58 -13.42
CA MET A 70 3.95 -4.27 -13.53
C MET A 70 4.08 -5.38 -12.50
N TYR A 71 3.77 -5.08 -11.24
CA TYR A 71 3.77 -6.06 -10.17
C TYR A 71 2.84 -7.24 -10.47
N GLY A 72 1.61 -6.96 -10.95
CA GLY A 72 0.66 -8.00 -11.35
C GLY A 72 1.17 -8.88 -12.49
N SER A 73 1.73 -8.27 -13.54
CA SER A 73 2.31 -8.99 -14.68
C SER A 73 3.49 -9.87 -14.26
N ILE A 74 4.35 -9.39 -13.36
CA ILE A 74 5.48 -10.16 -12.83
C ILE A 74 4.99 -11.35 -11.99
N GLN A 75 3.97 -11.16 -11.15
CA GLN A 75 3.39 -12.23 -10.33
C GLN A 75 2.73 -13.35 -11.16
N GLN A 76 2.09 -12.99 -12.27
CA GLN A 76 1.43 -13.94 -13.16
C GLN A 76 2.39 -14.54 -14.19
N HIS A 77 3.60 -13.99 -14.30
CA HIS A 77 4.58 -14.45 -15.26
C HIS A 77 5.02 -15.89 -14.96
N ARG A 78 5.23 -16.65 -16.03
CA ARG A 78 5.81 -17.98 -15.98
C ARG A 78 7.02 -18.01 -16.91
N PRO A 79 8.10 -18.73 -16.57
CA PRO A 79 9.30 -18.81 -17.39
C PRO A 79 9.05 -19.25 -18.84
N GLU A 80 7.94 -19.96 -19.08
CA GLU A 80 7.50 -20.42 -20.39
C GLU A 80 7.11 -19.28 -21.36
N HIS A 81 6.76 -18.10 -20.84
CA HIS A 81 6.36 -16.94 -21.63
C HIS A 81 7.54 -16.12 -22.20
N GLY A 82 8.78 -16.55 -21.96
CA GLY A 82 9.99 -15.83 -22.37
C GLY A 82 10.44 -14.78 -21.34
N PRO A 83 11.44 -13.94 -21.66
CA PRO A 83 11.96 -12.93 -20.73
C PRO A 83 10.94 -11.80 -20.47
N LEU A 84 10.90 -11.23 -19.27
CA LEU A 84 9.99 -10.12 -18.95
C LEU A 84 10.16 -8.90 -19.87
N SER A 85 11.37 -8.64 -20.37
CA SER A 85 11.61 -7.53 -21.31
C SER A 85 10.87 -7.65 -22.64
N SER A 86 10.39 -8.85 -22.99
CA SER A 86 9.59 -9.11 -24.19
C SER A 86 8.08 -8.95 -23.99
N ILE A 87 7.63 -8.73 -22.75
CA ILE A 87 6.23 -8.62 -22.39
C ILE A 87 5.79 -7.15 -22.50
N SER A 88 4.67 -6.92 -23.21
CA SER A 88 4.06 -5.60 -23.32
C SER A 88 3.73 -5.03 -21.93
N GLY A 89 4.20 -3.81 -21.64
CA GLY A 89 4.02 -3.17 -20.33
C GLY A 89 5.13 -3.46 -19.31
N LEU A 90 6.08 -4.34 -19.67
CA LEU A 90 7.33 -4.59 -18.93
C LEU A 90 8.58 -4.31 -19.79
N ASP A 91 8.41 -3.66 -20.94
CA ASP A 91 9.51 -3.16 -21.76
C ASP A 91 10.24 -1.99 -21.07
N GLU A 92 11.45 -1.69 -21.52
CA GLU A 92 12.31 -0.68 -20.90
C GLU A 92 11.67 0.72 -20.86
N ILE A 93 10.84 1.07 -21.85
CA ILE A 93 10.19 2.38 -21.92
C ILE A 93 9.08 2.47 -20.87
N ALA A 94 8.25 1.44 -20.77
CA ALA A 94 7.21 1.35 -19.75
C ALA A 94 7.82 1.45 -18.34
N ILE A 95 8.88 0.68 -18.06
CA ILE A 95 9.55 0.68 -16.76
C ILE A 95 10.14 2.05 -16.44
N LYS A 96 10.90 2.66 -17.34
CA LYS A 96 11.47 4.01 -17.12
C LYS A 96 10.38 5.05 -16.83
N SER A 97 9.25 4.97 -17.52
CA SER A 97 8.10 5.85 -17.27
C SER A 97 7.52 5.68 -15.87
N ALA A 98 7.33 4.44 -15.40
CA ALA A 98 6.86 4.17 -14.04
C ALA A 98 7.88 4.59 -12.98
N MET A 99 9.18 4.37 -13.22
CA MET A 99 10.25 4.80 -12.31
C MET A 99 10.31 6.32 -12.16
N ASN A 100 10.11 7.08 -13.23
CA ASN A 100 10.03 8.55 -13.15
C ASN A 100 8.85 9.04 -12.29
N LYS A 101 7.68 8.40 -12.44
CA LYS A 101 6.50 8.70 -11.60
C LYS A 101 6.74 8.31 -10.15
N PHE A 102 7.39 7.17 -9.93
CA PHE A 102 7.74 6.71 -8.59
C PHE A 102 8.76 7.63 -7.92
N ASP A 103 9.79 8.08 -8.64
CA ASP A 103 10.76 9.08 -8.14
C ASP A 103 10.07 10.40 -7.76
N SER A 104 9.08 10.84 -8.55
CA SER A 104 8.27 12.02 -8.22
C SER A 104 7.48 11.82 -6.91
N TYR A 105 6.98 10.60 -6.68
CA TYR A 105 6.34 10.23 -5.42
C TYR A 105 7.35 10.17 -4.25
N LEU A 106 8.55 9.61 -4.44
CA LEU A 106 9.60 9.56 -3.41
C LEU A 106 10.03 10.96 -2.97
N ALA A 107 10.02 11.93 -3.88
CA ALA A 107 10.31 13.33 -3.55
C ALA A 107 9.21 14.00 -2.72
N GLN A 108 7.96 13.53 -2.82
CA GLN A 108 6.84 14.06 -2.04
C GLN A 108 5.87 12.93 -1.61
N PRO A 109 6.22 12.11 -0.61
CA PRO A 109 5.45 10.91 -0.25
C PRO A 109 4.02 11.21 0.21
N ASP A 110 3.79 12.38 0.79
CA ASP A 110 2.47 12.79 1.27
C ASP A 110 1.50 13.18 0.13
N SER A 111 2.00 13.37 -1.09
CA SER A 111 1.19 13.76 -2.26
C SER A 111 0.15 12.70 -2.66
N LEU A 112 0.40 11.42 -2.34
CA LEU A 112 -0.47 10.30 -2.68
C LEU A 112 -1.10 9.67 -1.44
N THR A 113 -1.92 10.44 -0.74
CA THR A 113 -2.68 9.96 0.43
C THR A 113 -4.17 9.91 0.12
N LEU A 114 -4.83 8.78 0.41
CA LEU A 114 -6.28 8.68 0.36
C LEU A 114 -6.91 9.64 1.37
N PRO A 115 -7.92 10.46 0.99
CA PRO A 115 -8.60 11.36 1.91
C PRO A 115 -9.11 10.67 3.18
N GLN A 116 -9.57 9.43 3.05
CA GLN A 116 -10.08 8.60 4.15
C GLN A 116 -9.02 8.36 5.22
N CYS A 117 -7.75 8.14 4.84
CA CYS A 117 -6.65 7.98 5.78
C CYS A 117 -6.38 9.26 6.57
N SER A 118 -6.55 10.43 5.94
CA SER A 118 -6.41 11.74 6.57
C SER A 118 -7.55 12.05 7.56
N LEU A 119 -8.74 11.47 7.34
CA LEU A 119 -9.93 11.66 8.16
C LEU A 119 -10.02 10.70 9.37
N ILE A 120 -9.04 9.80 9.56
CA ILE A 120 -8.99 8.93 10.74
C ILE A 120 -8.75 9.78 11.98
N LEU A 121 -9.60 9.64 12.99
CA LEU A 121 -9.54 10.40 14.24
C LEU A 121 -8.33 9.99 15.11
N SER A 122 -8.11 8.68 15.25
CA SER A 122 -6.98 8.15 16.01
C SER A 122 -5.66 8.42 15.30
N SER A 123 -4.77 9.20 15.94
CA SER A 123 -3.42 9.47 15.43
C SER A 123 -2.58 8.19 15.30
N THR A 124 -2.71 7.26 16.25
CA THR A 124 -2.00 5.97 16.23
C THR A 124 -2.42 5.12 15.04
N VAL A 125 -3.73 4.99 14.80
CA VAL A 125 -4.24 4.23 13.65
C VAL A 125 -3.83 4.88 12.34
N ARG A 126 -3.90 6.22 12.25
CA ARG A 126 -3.45 6.97 11.07
C ARG A 126 -1.95 6.77 10.77
N ALA A 127 -1.11 6.82 11.80
CA ALA A 127 0.33 6.57 11.65
C ALA A 127 0.60 5.12 11.22
N SER A 128 -0.13 4.15 11.80
CA SER A 128 -0.02 2.74 11.43
C SER A 128 -0.43 2.49 9.98
N ALA A 129 -1.54 3.09 9.53
CA ALA A 129 -2.00 2.99 8.14
C ALA A 129 -0.95 3.51 7.14
N LYS A 130 -0.37 4.67 7.43
CA LYS A 130 0.71 5.26 6.61
C LYS A 130 1.93 4.35 6.58
N LYS A 131 2.44 3.94 7.73
CA LYS A 131 3.65 3.11 7.83
C LYS A 131 3.48 1.78 7.09
N ARG A 132 2.40 1.04 7.37
CA ARG A 132 2.16 -0.29 6.81
C ARG A 132 1.85 -0.25 5.31
N SER A 133 1.17 0.80 4.83
CA SER A 133 0.95 0.97 3.39
C SER A 133 2.26 1.25 2.64
N VAL A 134 3.14 2.09 3.21
CA VAL A 134 4.50 2.30 2.69
C VAL A 134 5.31 1.01 2.69
N GLU A 135 5.24 0.20 3.75
CA GLU A 135 5.90 -1.11 3.78
C GLU A 135 5.46 -2.02 2.62
N LEU A 136 4.16 -2.07 2.30
CA LEU A 136 3.65 -2.82 1.15
C LEU A 136 4.16 -2.25 -0.19
N VAL A 137 4.23 -0.94 -0.33
CA VAL A 137 4.81 -0.29 -1.53
C VAL A 137 6.28 -0.65 -1.69
N CYS A 138 7.07 -0.60 -0.62
CA CYS A 138 8.47 -1.01 -0.62
C CYS A 138 8.64 -2.50 -0.98
N GLN A 139 7.78 -3.37 -0.47
CA GLN A 139 7.79 -4.79 -0.80
C GLN A 139 7.48 -5.04 -2.28
N ALA A 140 6.46 -4.38 -2.83
CA ALA A 140 6.13 -4.48 -4.26
C ALA A 140 7.29 -3.97 -5.14
N TYR A 141 7.87 -2.82 -4.78
CA TYR A 141 9.05 -2.27 -5.45
C TYR A 141 10.23 -3.23 -5.42
N LYS A 142 10.53 -3.84 -4.27
CA LYS A 142 11.62 -4.82 -4.13
C LYS A 142 11.46 -6.01 -5.08
N GLN A 143 10.23 -6.50 -5.24
CA GLN A 143 9.96 -7.61 -6.16
C GLN A 143 10.14 -7.18 -7.62
N ILE A 144 9.70 -5.98 -7.99
CA ILE A 144 9.93 -5.41 -9.33
C ILE A 144 11.43 -5.23 -9.58
N TYR A 145 12.16 -4.64 -8.63
CA TYR A 145 13.61 -4.44 -8.70
C TYR A 145 14.36 -5.76 -8.94
N ASN A 146 14.05 -6.78 -8.13
CA ASN A 146 14.67 -8.10 -8.25
C ASN A 146 14.36 -8.77 -9.60
N ALA A 147 13.14 -8.59 -10.12
CA ALA A 147 12.76 -9.12 -11.42
C ALA A 147 13.52 -8.43 -12.56
N ILE A 148 13.78 -7.12 -12.46
CA ILE A 148 14.50 -6.38 -13.51
C ILE A 148 15.99 -6.73 -13.53
N ILE A 149 16.60 -6.93 -12.36
CA ILE A 149 18.03 -7.24 -12.26
C ILE A 149 18.33 -8.73 -12.50
N ASP A 150 17.31 -9.60 -12.49
CA ASP A 150 17.52 -11.00 -12.87
C ASP A 150 17.96 -11.09 -14.34
N PRO A 151 19.18 -11.59 -14.64
CA PRO A 151 19.69 -11.68 -16.00
C PRO A 151 18.81 -12.51 -16.94
N LYS A 152 17.97 -13.40 -16.40
CA LYS A 152 17.00 -14.20 -17.18
C LYS A 152 15.96 -13.34 -17.89
N ASN A 153 15.69 -12.15 -17.37
CA ASN A 153 14.68 -11.25 -17.90
C ASN A 153 15.21 -10.31 -18.99
N ASN A 154 16.51 -10.43 -19.32
CA ASN A 154 17.14 -9.90 -20.52
C ASN A 154 16.86 -8.40 -20.75
N TYR A 155 16.96 -7.62 -19.68
CA TYR A 155 17.05 -6.16 -19.75
C TYR A 155 18.48 -5.78 -20.15
N ARG A 156 18.63 -4.73 -20.98
CA ARG A 156 19.94 -4.38 -21.56
C ARG A 156 20.73 -3.41 -20.69
N ASP A 157 20.06 -2.70 -19.79
CA ASP A 157 20.61 -1.56 -19.06
C ASP A 157 20.05 -1.48 -17.62
N ASP A 158 20.15 -2.59 -16.90
CA ASP A 158 19.48 -2.84 -15.62
C ASP A 158 19.77 -1.76 -14.58
N GLN A 159 20.99 -1.22 -14.57
CA GLN A 159 21.42 -0.15 -13.64
C GLN A 159 20.85 1.22 -13.98
N ASN A 160 20.56 1.53 -15.26
CA ASN A 160 19.95 2.80 -15.65
C ASN A 160 18.42 2.74 -15.67
N ILE A 161 17.83 1.54 -15.77
CA ILE A 161 16.37 1.37 -15.77
C ILE A 161 15.79 1.57 -14.36
N VAL A 162 16.50 1.11 -13.33
CA VAL A 162 16.05 1.23 -11.93
C VAL A 162 17.12 1.92 -11.08
N PRO A 163 17.01 3.26 -10.88
CA PRO A 163 18.10 4.06 -10.32
C PRO A 163 18.29 3.89 -8.81
N ARG A 164 17.29 3.35 -8.10
CA ARG A 164 17.30 3.22 -6.63
C ARG A 164 17.24 1.76 -6.21
N THR A 165 17.99 1.42 -5.18
CA THR A 165 17.89 0.12 -4.50
C THR A 165 16.66 0.11 -3.59
N PRO A 166 16.09 -1.07 -3.27
CA PRO A 166 15.01 -1.20 -2.30
C PRO A 166 15.37 -0.58 -0.94
N GLU A 167 16.64 -0.67 -0.52
CA GLU A 167 17.12 -0.09 0.73
C GLU A 167 17.08 1.44 0.71
N GLN A 168 17.44 2.06 -0.41
CA GLN A 168 17.32 3.51 -0.59
C GLN A 168 15.85 3.96 -0.58
N VAL A 169 14.96 3.20 -1.21
CA VAL A 169 13.52 3.50 -1.22
C VAL A 169 12.93 3.43 0.18
N VAL A 170 13.30 2.42 0.97
CA VAL A 170 12.87 2.33 2.38
C VAL A 170 13.35 3.55 3.17
N HIS A 171 14.63 3.94 3.03
CA HIS A 171 15.18 5.11 3.73
C HIS A 171 14.52 6.43 3.33
N LEU A 172 14.00 6.55 2.10
CA LEU A 172 13.32 7.77 1.65
C LEU A 172 11.88 7.88 2.17
N LEU A 173 11.25 6.74 2.50
CA LEU A 173 9.83 6.68 2.87
C LEU A 173 9.57 6.43 4.36
N MET A 174 10.57 5.97 5.13
CA MET A 174 10.48 5.63 6.56
C MET A 174 11.50 6.41 7.38
#